data_AF-D0LGF1-F1
#
_entry.id   AF-D0LGF1-F1
#
_cell.length_a   1.000
_cell.length_b   1.000
_cell.length_c   1.000
_cell.angle_alpha   90.00
_cell.angle_beta   90.00
_cell.angle_gamma   90.00
#
_symmetry.space_group_name_H-M   'P 1'
#
loop_
_entity.id
_entity.type
_entity.pdbx_description
1 polymer ?
#
loop_
_entity_poly.entity_id
_entity_poly.type
_entity_poly.pdbx_seq_one_letter_code
_entity_poly.pdbx_strand_id
1 'polypeptide(L)'
;MPPRSASSPVAPSTSLALAALLALAAGSSACAEGSIFGADKFCGDTRTAPKVYYGTLLPSLVPLTPEQLLSVGSFRLCSGTLIAPTWVLTAQHCGLAVGANFCMGDSPSDPDVCIRSSAVYNHPDADITLVELSADARGAVPGVVPLPYMDESLGQEWIGRRAEAAGYGQTETGALGTRYFTAEPIVALDSGFATIDGEGQRGVCFGDSGGPLLIIADDGTVRVAGVLSNGDDTCVGRDNFTRADSYRDWIAKYAGEPQLGEGDQSCVQLGRVGRCETERAVWCGNERVQTEVCAAGTACGWDAGDGGFRCIAGEDPCGGVDAVGTCDGEIARWCDNGVPQARDCGVCGEICLPSVNGVGAYCVPDNCNGLDYLGQCEGDVVVWCDAGQRLERDCAALGQVCKLIDEQIGFYCADP
;
A
#
# COMPACT_ATOMS: atom_id res chain seq x y z
N MET A 1 67.33 -8.22 53.73
CA MET A 1 67.13 -9.68 53.79
C MET A 1 67.31 -10.23 52.38
N PRO A 2 68.12 -11.28 52.20
CA PRO A 2 68.57 -11.76 50.89
C PRO A 2 67.59 -12.89 50.41
N PRO A 3 67.89 -13.69 49.35
CA PRO A 3 67.01 -13.90 48.19
C PRO A 3 66.61 -15.38 48.04
N ARG A 4 65.97 -15.79 46.93
CA ARG A 4 66.07 -17.14 46.29
C ARG A 4 65.18 -17.19 45.04
N SER A 5 65.75 -17.19 43.83
CA SER A 5 66.24 -18.34 43.02
C SER A 5 65.07 -19.14 42.40
N ALA A 6 64.77 -18.99 41.11
CA ALA A 6 65.43 -19.61 39.94
C ALA A 6 65.18 -21.11 39.81
N SER A 7 64.57 -21.54 38.68
CA SER A 7 65.04 -22.63 37.79
C SER A 7 63.89 -23.37 37.06
N SER A 8 63.81 -23.23 35.72
CA SER A 8 63.43 -24.33 34.79
C SER A 8 64.48 -25.47 34.91
N PRO A 9 64.37 -26.71 34.32
CA PRO A 9 63.72 -27.06 33.04
C PRO A 9 63.19 -28.54 32.93
N VAL A 10 62.91 -28.97 31.68
CA VAL A 10 62.98 -30.35 31.13
C VAL A 10 61.71 -31.22 31.11
N ALA A 11 61.24 -31.53 29.88
CA ALA A 11 60.42 -32.69 29.51
C ALA A 11 61.31 -33.96 29.37
N PRO A 12 60.79 -35.20 29.47
CA PRO A 12 60.32 -35.86 28.24
C PRO A 12 59.26 -36.99 28.39
N SER A 13 58.66 -37.32 27.25
CA SER A 13 58.30 -38.67 26.75
C SER A 13 57.49 -39.65 27.61
N THR A 14 56.34 -40.08 27.07
CA THR A 14 56.06 -41.51 26.83
C THR A 14 55.06 -41.70 25.69
N SER A 15 55.51 -42.44 24.67
CA SER A 15 54.73 -43.05 23.59
C SER A 15 53.69 -44.05 24.13
N LEU A 16 52.58 -44.25 23.40
CA LEU A 16 52.28 -45.55 22.78
C LEU A 16 51.11 -45.42 21.79
N ALA A 17 51.26 -46.14 20.68
CA ALA A 17 50.41 -46.16 19.51
C ALA A 17 49.16 -47.04 19.70
N LEU A 18 48.11 -46.81 18.90
CA LEU A 18 47.48 -47.92 18.16
C LEU A 18 46.78 -47.47 16.87
N ALA A 19 46.88 -48.38 15.90
CA ALA A 19 46.63 -48.32 14.48
C ALA A 19 45.20 -48.02 14.01
N ALA A 20 45.17 -47.33 12.86
CA ALA A 20 44.45 -47.64 11.62
C ALA A 20 42.93 -47.87 11.63
N LEU A 21 42.21 -47.08 10.82
CA LEU A 21 41.35 -47.65 9.78
C LEU A 21 41.27 -46.67 8.59
N LEU A 22 41.71 -47.13 7.42
CA LEU A 22 41.43 -46.50 6.13
C LEU A 22 39.93 -46.66 5.83
N ALA A 23 39.25 -45.55 5.52
CA ALA A 23 38.03 -45.58 4.73
C ALA A 23 38.22 -44.65 3.52
N LEU A 24 38.39 -45.26 2.34
CA LEU A 24 38.15 -44.57 1.08
C LEU A 24 36.64 -44.32 0.97
N ALA A 25 36.22 -43.07 0.90
CA ALA A 25 34.97 -42.68 0.29
C ALA A 25 35.30 -41.64 -0.80
N ALA A 26 35.11 -42.07 -2.05
CA ALA A 26 35.22 -41.25 -3.23
C ALA A 26 33.98 -40.36 -3.37
N GLY A 27 34.19 -39.12 -3.82
CA GLY A 27 33.23 -38.38 -4.64
C GLY A 27 32.13 -37.65 -3.87
N SER A 28 32.32 -36.36 -3.62
CA SER A 28 31.30 -35.37 -3.98
C SER A 28 31.97 -34.00 -4.15
N SER A 29 31.67 -33.43 -5.31
CA SER A 29 31.92 -32.08 -5.79
C SER A 29 32.10 -31.00 -4.71
N ALA A 30 33.23 -30.32 -4.79
CA ALA A 30 33.33 -28.94 -4.35
C ALA A 30 32.35 -28.10 -5.20
N CYS A 31 31.29 -27.61 -4.55
CA CYS A 31 30.47 -26.51 -5.05
C CYS A 31 30.58 -25.36 -4.05
N ALA A 32 31.17 -24.27 -4.54
CA ALA A 32 31.05 -22.87 -4.12
C ALA A 32 30.86 -22.55 -2.62
N GLU A 33 31.95 -22.09 -2.00
CA GLU A 33 31.87 -21.10 -0.92
C GLU A 33 31.31 -19.79 -1.52
N GLY A 34 30.13 -19.38 -1.04
CA GLY A 34 29.46 -18.15 -1.48
C GLY A 34 27.96 -18.11 -1.23
N SER A 35 27.46 -18.68 -0.11
CA SER A 35 26.08 -18.44 0.34
C SER A 35 26.12 -17.52 1.56
N ILE A 36 25.52 -16.33 1.42
CA ILE A 36 25.25 -15.39 2.51
C ILE A 36 24.07 -15.90 3.38
N PHE A 37 23.43 -17.00 2.98
CA PHE A 37 22.27 -17.57 3.64
C PHE A 37 22.68 -18.74 4.52
N GLY A 38 22.64 -18.53 5.84
CA GLY A 38 22.61 -19.63 6.80
C GLY A 38 21.32 -20.43 6.62
N ALA A 39 21.47 -21.75 6.48
CA ALA A 39 20.42 -22.70 6.11
C ALA A 39 19.29 -22.91 7.15
N ASP A 40 19.26 -22.15 8.25
CA ASP A 40 18.31 -22.34 9.36
C ASP A 40 17.11 -21.38 9.34
N LYS A 41 16.97 -20.53 8.31
CA LYS A 41 15.89 -19.52 8.22
C LYS A 41 14.83 -19.78 7.13
N PHE A 42 14.71 -21.01 6.62
CA PHE A 42 13.83 -21.25 5.46
C PHE A 42 12.34 -21.06 5.78
N CYS A 43 11.81 -21.58 6.88
CA CYS A 43 10.39 -21.46 7.21
C CYS A 43 10.20 -21.22 8.73
N GLY A 44 9.36 -20.25 9.09
CA GLY A 44 9.08 -19.89 10.49
C GLY A 44 9.27 -18.40 10.81
N ASP A 45 8.40 -17.57 10.26
CA ASP A 45 8.27 -16.15 10.63
C ASP A 45 7.22 -16.00 11.73
N THR A 46 7.53 -15.25 12.78
CA THR A 46 6.59 -14.98 13.90
C THR A 46 5.75 -13.73 13.66
N ARG A 47 5.92 -13.05 12.52
CA ARG A 47 5.04 -11.98 12.08
C ARG A 47 3.72 -12.57 11.61
N THR A 48 2.76 -12.70 12.53
CA THR A 48 1.38 -13.08 12.22
C THR A 48 0.59 -11.84 11.83
N ALA A 49 0.22 -11.74 10.55
CA ALA A 49 -0.80 -10.81 10.10
C ALA A 49 -2.16 -11.54 10.02
N PRO A 50 -3.26 -10.97 10.53
CA PRO A 50 -4.60 -11.44 10.20
C PRO A 50 -4.89 -11.29 8.68
N LYS A 51 -5.84 -12.08 8.14
CA LYS A 51 -6.22 -12.13 6.70
C LYS A 51 -7.19 -11.00 6.30
N VAL A 52 -7.04 -10.37 5.12
CA VAL A 52 -8.00 -9.46 4.39
C VAL A 52 -7.54 -9.21 2.91
N TYR A 53 -8.43 -8.79 2.00
CA TYR A 53 -8.29 -8.46 0.55
C TYR A 53 -9.08 -7.14 0.28
N TYR A 54 -8.80 -6.21 -0.65
CA TYR A 54 -7.54 -5.49 -0.97
C TYR A 54 -7.68 -3.95 -0.89
N GLY A 55 -8.44 -3.46 0.11
CA GLY A 55 -8.40 -2.07 0.58
C GLY A 55 -8.38 -2.03 2.10
N THR A 56 -8.01 -0.90 2.70
CA THR A 56 -7.92 -0.73 4.16
C THR A 56 -8.97 0.26 4.65
N LEU A 57 -9.59 0.01 5.81
CA LEU A 57 -10.61 0.93 6.37
C LEU A 57 -10.03 2.26 6.84
N LEU A 58 -8.72 2.28 7.09
CA LEU A 58 -7.93 3.43 7.48
C LEU A 58 -6.73 3.50 6.53
N PRO A 59 -6.23 4.71 6.21
CA PRO A 59 -5.07 4.87 5.37
C PRO A 59 -3.86 4.13 5.94
N SER A 60 -2.92 3.81 5.08
CA SER A 60 -1.72 3.05 5.39
C SER A 60 -0.44 3.80 5.05
N LEU A 61 -0.55 4.81 4.17
CA LEU A 61 0.55 5.60 3.69
C LEU A 61 0.46 7.04 4.22
N VAL A 62 -0.68 7.69 4.03
CA VAL A 62 -0.89 9.09 4.42
C VAL A 62 -1.42 9.17 5.86
N PRO A 63 -0.79 9.98 6.74
CA PRO A 63 -1.17 10.00 8.15
C PRO A 63 -2.37 10.93 8.38
N LEU A 64 -3.57 10.55 7.93
CA LEU A 64 -4.77 11.38 8.13
C LEU A 64 -5.17 11.45 9.61
N THR A 65 -5.52 12.65 10.08
CA THR A 65 -6.24 12.82 11.34
C THR A 65 -7.62 12.14 11.28
N PRO A 66 -8.21 11.72 12.42
CA PRO A 66 -9.60 11.27 12.47
C PRO A 66 -10.57 12.26 11.81
N GLU A 67 -10.33 13.55 12.00
CA GLU A 67 -11.10 14.66 11.45
C GLU A 67 -11.01 14.78 9.92
N GLN A 68 -9.84 14.53 9.33
CA GLN A 68 -9.65 14.52 7.87
C GLN A 68 -10.21 13.27 7.21
N LEU A 69 -10.26 12.13 7.91
CA LEU A 69 -10.88 10.90 7.38
C LEU A 69 -12.34 11.14 6.99
N LEU A 70 -13.03 12.02 7.70
CA LEU A 70 -14.42 12.39 7.45
C LEU A 70 -14.63 13.16 6.13
N SER A 71 -13.56 13.73 5.55
CA SER A 71 -13.64 14.56 4.34
C SER A 71 -13.80 13.75 3.05
N VAL A 72 -13.51 12.45 3.08
CA VAL A 72 -13.79 11.55 1.96
C VAL A 72 -15.22 11.05 2.10
N GLY A 73 -16.07 11.43 1.13
CA GLY A 73 -17.50 11.16 1.16
C GLY A 73 -18.02 10.56 -0.14
N SER A 74 -19.32 10.27 -0.16
CA SER A 74 -20.00 9.54 -1.23
C SER A 74 -21.08 10.38 -1.91
N PHE A 75 -21.12 10.29 -3.24
CA PHE A 75 -22.24 10.65 -4.11
C PHE A 75 -23.02 9.39 -4.57
N ARG A 76 -23.07 8.35 -3.73
CA ARG A 76 -23.68 7.03 -3.96
C ARG A 76 -22.92 6.14 -4.95
N LEU A 77 -22.75 6.57 -6.20
CA LEU A 77 -22.05 5.82 -7.26
C LEU A 77 -20.73 6.49 -7.68
N CYS A 78 -20.38 7.58 -7.00
CA CYS A 78 -19.10 8.23 -7.09
C CYS A 78 -18.66 8.59 -5.67
N SER A 79 -17.39 8.91 -5.55
CA SER A 79 -16.77 9.46 -4.35
C SER A 79 -16.40 10.93 -4.58
N GLY A 80 -16.01 11.60 -3.51
CA GLY A 80 -15.57 12.99 -3.57
C GLY A 80 -14.87 13.39 -2.28
N THR A 81 -14.17 14.53 -2.34
CA THR A 81 -13.38 15.01 -1.21
C THR A 81 -13.77 16.42 -0.84
N LEU A 82 -14.11 16.65 0.43
CA LEU A 82 -14.31 17.98 0.98
C LEU A 82 -12.96 18.71 1.02
N ILE A 83 -12.77 19.71 0.16
CA ILE A 83 -11.51 20.48 0.05
C ILE A 83 -11.59 21.87 0.71
N ALA A 84 -12.81 22.35 0.96
CA ALA A 84 -13.10 23.53 1.76
C ALA A 84 -14.47 23.35 2.44
N PRO A 85 -14.82 24.16 3.46
CA PRO A 85 -16.01 23.94 4.29
C PRO A 85 -17.33 23.74 3.54
N THR A 86 -17.45 24.29 2.33
CA THR A 86 -18.64 24.17 1.46
C THR A 86 -18.29 23.65 0.07
N TRP A 87 -17.09 23.11 -0.15
CA TRP A 87 -16.61 22.75 -1.49
C TRP A 87 -16.08 21.32 -1.53
N VAL A 88 -16.64 20.54 -2.44
CA VAL A 88 -16.24 19.16 -2.70
C VAL A 88 -15.61 19.08 -4.09
N LEU A 89 -14.47 18.41 -4.19
CA LEU A 89 -13.81 18.06 -5.44
C LEU A 89 -14.17 16.62 -5.84
N THR A 90 -14.50 16.41 -7.10
CA THR A 90 -14.87 15.10 -7.67
C THR A 90 -14.64 15.10 -9.19
N ALA A 91 -15.01 14.03 -9.89
CA ALA A 91 -14.88 13.90 -11.34
C ALA A 91 -16.11 14.45 -12.08
N GLN A 92 -15.93 14.92 -13.30
CA GLN A 92 -17.01 15.42 -14.15
C GLN A 92 -17.88 14.29 -14.69
N HIS A 93 -17.29 13.15 -15.02
CA HIS A 93 -18.03 12.00 -15.57
C HIS A 93 -19.07 11.44 -14.59
N CYS A 94 -18.99 11.77 -13.30
CA CYS A 94 -20.02 11.47 -12.30
C CYS A 94 -21.39 12.10 -12.62
N GLY A 95 -21.44 13.11 -13.51
CA GLY A 95 -22.72 13.64 -14.02
C GLY A 95 -23.59 14.29 -12.95
N LEU A 96 -22.97 14.88 -11.92
CA LEU A 96 -23.68 15.47 -10.79
C LEU A 96 -24.50 16.71 -11.21
N ALA A 97 -25.62 16.91 -10.54
CA ALA A 97 -26.50 18.06 -10.73
C ALA A 97 -26.78 18.76 -9.39
N VAL A 98 -27.33 19.98 -9.45
CA VAL A 98 -27.80 20.69 -8.26
C VAL A 98 -28.83 19.83 -7.51
N GLY A 99 -28.68 19.74 -6.20
CA GLY A 99 -29.49 18.90 -5.32
C GLY A 99 -28.98 17.47 -5.12
N ALA A 100 -27.85 17.09 -5.75
CA ALA A 100 -27.14 15.86 -5.41
C ALA A 100 -26.71 15.85 -3.94
N ASN A 101 -26.72 14.70 -3.29
CA ASN A 101 -26.30 14.57 -1.90
C ASN A 101 -24.83 14.15 -1.84
N PHE A 102 -24.01 14.94 -1.17
CA PHE A 102 -22.70 14.51 -0.69
C PHE A 102 -22.86 14.00 0.74
N CYS A 103 -22.57 12.73 0.97
CA CYS A 103 -22.77 12.08 2.25
C CYS A 103 -21.43 11.73 2.89
N MET A 104 -21.28 12.05 4.18
CA MET A 104 -20.10 11.80 5.00
C MET A 104 -20.54 11.10 6.29
N GLY A 105 -19.60 10.42 6.94
CA GLY A 105 -19.86 9.76 8.21
C GLY A 105 -18.57 9.32 8.91
N ASP A 106 -18.67 9.14 10.22
CA ASP A 106 -17.59 8.66 11.08
C ASP A 106 -17.28 7.19 10.80
N SER A 107 -18.33 6.38 10.64
CA SER A 107 -18.18 4.99 10.19
C SER A 107 -17.87 4.94 8.69
N PRO A 108 -16.84 4.20 8.27
CA PRO A 108 -16.58 3.94 6.86
C PRO A 108 -17.79 3.37 6.10
N SER A 109 -18.65 2.60 6.77
CA SER A 109 -19.83 1.95 6.19
C SER A 109 -21.14 2.72 6.37
N ASP A 110 -21.13 3.87 7.06
CA ASP A 110 -22.34 4.65 7.36
C ASP A 110 -22.12 6.15 7.11
N PRO A 111 -22.01 6.59 5.83
CA PRO A 111 -22.04 8.01 5.49
C PRO A 111 -23.47 8.55 5.59
N ASP A 112 -23.95 8.82 6.79
CA ASP A 112 -25.36 9.17 7.08
C ASP A 112 -25.65 10.68 7.08
N VAL A 113 -24.62 11.52 7.21
CA VAL A 113 -24.77 12.98 7.14
C VAL A 113 -24.63 13.46 5.70
N CYS A 114 -25.77 13.72 5.07
CA CYS A 114 -25.83 14.19 3.69
C CYS A 114 -26.13 15.69 3.58
N ILE A 115 -25.32 16.40 2.80
CA ILE A 115 -25.53 17.81 2.45
C ILE A 115 -25.81 17.89 0.96
N ARG A 116 -26.85 18.66 0.59
CA ARG A 116 -27.24 18.86 -0.80
C ARG A 116 -26.29 19.83 -1.50
N SER A 117 -26.01 19.60 -2.76
CA SER A 117 -25.34 20.58 -3.61
C SER A 117 -26.26 21.77 -3.90
N SER A 118 -25.74 22.99 -3.71
CA SER A 118 -26.36 24.25 -4.13
C SER A 118 -25.93 24.64 -5.55
N ALA A 119 -24.70 24.28 -5.95
CA ALA A 119 -24.16 24.51 -7.29
C ALA A 119 -23.18 23.40 -7.70
N VAL A 120 -23.01 23.22 -9.01
CA VAL A 120 -22.07 22.26 -9.61
C VAL A 120 -21.35 22.96 -10.76
N TYR A 121 -20.02 22.92 -10.74
CA TYR A 121 -19.14 23.57 -11.71
C TYR A 121 -18.22 22.51 -12.34
N ASN A 122 -18.54 22.11 -13.55
CA ASN A 122 -17.69 21.23 -14.35
C ASN A 122 -16.58 22.06 -15.00
N HIS A 123 -15.36 21.54 -15.01
CA HIS A 123 -14.32 22.11 -15.85
C HIS A 123 -14.68 21.89 -17.34
N PRO A 124 -14.41 22.83 -18.25
CA PRO A 124 -14.80 22.68 -19.66
C PRO A 124 -14.04 21.57 -20.39
N ASP A 125 -12.77 21.36 -20.02
CA ASP A 125 -11.82 20.57 -20.81
C ASP A 125 -11.22 19.38 -20.05
N ALA A 126 -11.63 19.15 -18.80
CA ALA A 126 -10.98 18.17 -17.92
C ALA A 126 -11.99 17.46 -17.04
N ASP A 127 -11.72 16.20 -16.73
CA ASP A 127 -12.60 15.38 -15.90
C ASP A 127 -12.46 15.70 -14.40
N ILE A 128 -12.91 16.91 -14.04
CA ILE A 128 -12.87 17.45 -12.68
C ILE A 128 -14.04 18.42 -12.47
N THR A 129 -14.67 18.33 -11.31
CA THR A 129 -15.86 19.08 -10.94
C THR A 129 -15.76 19.59 -9.51
N LEU A 130 -16.22 20.83 -9.31
CA LEU A 130 -16.43 21.42 -8.00
C LEU A 130 -17.92 21.44 -7.68
N VAL A 131 -18.26 20.94 -6.50
CA VAL A 131 -19.61 20.94 -5.97
C VAL A 131 -19.67 21.87 -4.77
N GLU A 132 -20.51 22.90 -4.85
CA GLU A 132 -20.80 23.77 -3.71
C GLU A 132 -21.92 23.14 -2.89
N LEU A 133 -21.70 23.02 -1.58
CA LEU A 133 -22.67 22.48 -0.62
C LEU A 133 -23.60 23.58 -0.11
N SER A 134 -24.86 23.22 0.16
CA SER A 134 -25.88 24.15 0.66
C SER A 134 -25.68 24.58 2.11
N ALA A 135 -24.76 23.94 2.83
CA ALA A 135 -24.40 24.24 4.20
C ALA A 135 -22.91 23.96 4.44
N ASP A 136 -22.34 24.64 5.42
CA ASP A 136 -20.99 24.36 5.92
C ASP A 136 -20.94 22.96 6.52
N ALA A 137 -20.08 22.11 5.96
CA ALA A 137 -19.90 20.73 6.39
C ALA A 137 -19.51 20.60 7.87
N ARG A 138 -18.75 21.58 8.40
CA ARG A 138 -18.33 21.60 9.82
C ARG A 138 -19.49 21.79 10.78
N GLY A 139 -20.59 22.38 10.31
CA GLY A 139 -21.82 22.51 11.09
C GLY A 139 -22.66 21.23 11.10
N ALA A 140 -22.53 20.39 10.07
CA ALA A 140 -23.31 19.15 9.93
C ALA A 140 -22.57 17.93 10.46
N VAL A 141 -21.24 17.88 10.28
CA VAL A 141 -20.34 16.83 10.75
C VAL A 141 -19.34 17.47 11.71
N PRO A 142 -19.59 17.42 13.03
CA PRO A 142 -18.68 18.00 14.01
C PRO A 142 -17.28 17.40 13.89
N GLY A 143 -16.27 18.26 13.78
CA GLY A 143 -14.88 17.83 13.67
C GLY A 143 -14.39 17.53 12.25
N VAL A 144 -15.22 17.58 11.20
CA VAL A 144 -14.67 17.43 9.83
C VAL A 144 -13.67 18.52 9.51
N VAL A 145 -12.49 18.13 9.02
CA VAL A 145 -11.44 19.05 8.56
C VAL A 145 -11.22 18.81 7.07
N PRO A 146 -11.53 19.80 6.20
CA PRO A 146 -11.32 19.66 4.77
C PRO A 146 -9.87 19.33 4.41
N LEU A 147 -9.68 18.51 3.38
CA LEU A 147 -8.37 18.12 2.87
C LEU A 147 -7.87 19.16 1.85
N PRO A 148 -6.73 19.83 2.09
CA PRO A 148 -6.20 20.80 1.14
C PRO A 148 -5.84 20.10 -0.19
N TYR A 149 -6.14 20.76 -1.30
CA TYR A 149 -5.72 20.29 -2.62
C TYR A 149 -4.25 20.64 -2.88
N MET A 150 -3.65 19.93 -3.84
CA MET A 150 -2.28 20.18 -4.29
C MET A 150 -2.21 21.50 -5.06
N ASP A 151 -1.47 22.47 -4.51
CA ASP A 151 -1.19 23.79 -5.11
C ASP A 151 0.24 23.92 -5.65
N GLU A 152 1.06 22.89 -5.45
CA GLU A 152 2.41 22.76 -6.00
C GLU A 152 2.41 21.84 -7.20
N SER A 153 3.31 22.07 -8.16
CA SER A 153 3.35 21.23 -9.37
C SER A 153 3.93 19.85 -9.07
N LEU A 154 3.21 18.80 -9.47
CA LEU A 154 3.75 17.43 -9.46
C LEU A 154 4.75 17.26 -10.61
N GLY A 155 6.04 17.21 -10.27
CA GLY A 155 7.12 16.93 -11.21
C GLY A 155 7.42 15.44 -11.35
N GLN A 156 8.35 15.09 -12.24
CA GLN A 156 8.70 13.70 -12.55
C GLN A 156 9.37 12.97 -11.37
N GLU A 157 9.88 13.70 -10.38
CA GLU A 157 10.44 13.18 -9.12
C GLU A 157 9.45 12.42 -8.23
N TRP A 158 8.16 12.49 -8.56
CA TRP A 158 7.10 11.74 -7.89
C TRP A 158 6.90 10.33 -8.45
N ILE A 159 7.42 10.03 -9.64
CA ILE A 159 7.34 8.68 -10.21
C ILE A 159 8.13 7.70 -9.31
N GLY A 160 7.50 6.57 -8.99
CA GLY A 160 8.01 5.56 -8.07
C GLY A 160 7.68 5.83 -6.60
N ARG A 161 7.25 7.06 -6.23
CA ARG A 161 6.67 7.30 -4.89
C ARG A 161 5.28 6.68 -4.83
N ARG A 162 4.86 6.29 -3.64
CA ARG A 162 3.48 5.81 -3.43
C ARG A 162 2.55 6.99 -3.18
N ALA A 163 1.32 6.84 -3.63
CA ALA A 163 0.18 7.69 -3.30
C ALA A 163 -0.95 6.80 -2.79
N GLU A 164 -1.93 7.39 -2.11
CA GLU A 164 -3.02 6.63 -1.52
C GLU A 164 -4.37 7.10 -2.07
N ALA A 165 -5.06 6.21 -2.76
CA ALA A 165 -6.41 6.46 -3.26
C ALA A 165 -7.45 6.08 -2.20
N ALA A 166 -8.62 6.72 -2.25
CA ALA A 166 -9.73 6.41 -1.36
C ALA A 166 -11.08 6.56 -2.04
N GLY A 167 -12.08 5.81 -1.57
CA GLY A 167 -13.44 5.92 -2.06
C GLY A 167 -14.41 4.89 -1.48
N TYR A 168 -15.64 4.91 -1.96
CA TYR A 168 -16.77 4.07 -1.55
C TYR A 168 -17.15 3.02 -2.60
N GLY A 169 -16.23 2.75 -3.53
CA GLY A 169 -16.38 1.85 -4.65
C GLY A 169 -16.44 0.39 -4.26
N GLN A 170 -16.53 -0.43 -5.31
CA GLN A 170 -16.78 -1.85 -5.23
C GLN A 170 -15.57 -2.57 -4.62
N THR A 171 -15.82 -3.46 -3.66
CA THR A 171 -14.78 -4.36 -3.14
C THR A 171 -14.75 -5.68 -3.91
N GLU A 172 -13.80 -6.55 -3.60
CA GLU A 172 -13.64 -7.89 -4.19
C GLU A 172 -14.90 -8.76 -4.08
N THR A 173 -15.77 -8.47 -3.10
CA THR A 173 -17.05 -9.17 -2.91
C THR A 173 -18.19 -8.63 -3.77
N GLY A 174 -17.96 -7.56 -4.52
CA GLY A 174 -19.00 -6.80 -5.21
C GLY A 174 -19.78 -5.83 -4.33
N ALA A 175 -19.46 -5.75 -3.03
CA ALA A 175 -20.10 -4.82 -2.10
C ALA A 175 -19.68 -3.37 -2.36
N LEU A 176 -20.59 -2.42 -2.15
CA LEU A 176 -20.40 -0.98 -2.32
C LEU A 176 -20.72 -0.24 -1.01
N GLY A 177 -20.25 0.99 -0.91
CA GLY A 177 -20.71 1.94 0.11
C GLY A 177 -19.95 1.89 1.44
N THR A 178 -18.84 1.16 1.51
CA THR A 178 -17.87 1.28 2.60
C THR A 178 -16.63 1.99 2.10
N ARG A 179 -16.13 2.98 2.86
CA ARG A 179 -14.90 3.69 2.54
C ARG A 179 -13.69 2.80 2.73
N TYR A 180 -12.86 2.69 1.70
CA TYR A 180 -11.56 2.04 1.75
C TYR A 180 -10.45 2.94 1.20
N PHE A 181 -9.22 2.58 1.55
CA PHE A 181 -7.97 3.20 1.11
C PHE A 181 -7.06 2.15 0.47
N THR A 182 -6.35 2.52 -0.60
CA THR A 182 -5.33 1.70 -1.27
C THR A 182 -4.11 2.53 -1.60
N ALA A 183 -2.92 2.04 -1.22
CA ALA A 183 -1.64 2.72 -1.47
C ALA A 183 -0.87 2.03 -2.60
N GLU A 184 -0.53 2.79 -3.64
CA GLU A 184 0.02 2.31 -4.91
C GLU A 184 1.12 3.24 -5.45
N PRO A 185 2.12 2.72 -6.17
CA PRO A 185 3.15 3.54 -6.82
C PRO A 185 2.57 4.43 -7.92
N ILE A 186 3.03 5.68 -7.99
CA ILE A 186 2.84 6.55 -9.14
C ILE A 186 3.75 6.06 -10.26
N VAL A 187 3.19 5.59 -11.37
CA VAL A 187 3.95 5.02 -12.48
C VAL A 187 4.06 5.96 -13.68
N ALA A 188 3.19 6.97 -13.77
CA ALA A 188 3.26 7.98 -14.82
C ALA A 188 2.67 9.32 -14.38
N LEU A 189 3.24 10.39 -14.94
CA LEU A 189 2.73 11.76 -14.82
C LEU A 189 2.75 12.43 -16.18
N ASP A 190 1.59 12.88 -16.65
CA ASP A 190 1.45 13.73 -17.83
C ASP A 190 0.74 15.04 -17.49
N SER A 191 0.41 15.86 -18.50
CA SER A 191 -0.21 17.17 -18.29
C SER A 191 -1.60 17.12 -17.63
N GLY A 192 -2.33 16.03 -17.82
CA GLY A 192 -3.70 15.85 -17.31
C GLY A 192 -3.79 14.87 -16.14
N PHE A 193 -2.97 13.82 -16.14
CA PHE A 193 -3.13 12.69 -15.24
C PHE A 193 -1.90 12.39 -14.39
N ALA A 194 -2.18 11.93 -13.16
CA ALA A 194 -1.29 11.08 -12.40
C ALA A 194 -1.81 9.66 -12.42
N THR A 195 -0.96 8.71 -12.84
CA THR A 195 -1.32 7.30 -12.95
C THR A 195 -0.68 6.52 -11.81
N ILE A 196 -1.49 5.81 -11.04
CA ILE A 196 -1.04 4.78 -10.10
C ILE A 196 -1.21 3.38 -10.72
N ASP A 197 -0.50 2.39 -10.21
CA ASP A 197 -0.59 1.01 -10.65
C ASP A 197 -0.78 0.08 -9.45
N GLY A 198 -1.88 -0.66 -9.49
CA GLY A 198 -2.24 -1.70 -8.55
C GLY A 198 -1.36 -2.96 -8.61
N GLU A 199 -0.58 -3.10 -9.69
CA GLU A 199 0.34 -4.22 -9.95
C GLU A 199 -0.34 -5.60 -9.88
N GLY A 200 -1.64 -5.66 -10.16
CA GLY A 200 -2.46 -6.87 -10.06
C GLY A 200 -2.84 -7.26 -8.62
N GLN A 201 -2.58 -6.41 -7.63
CA GLN A 201 -2.69 -6.75 -6.20
C GLN A 201 -3.76 -5.97 -5.44
N ARG A 202 -4.11 -4.77 -5.87
CA ARG A 202 -5.03 -3.84 -5.20
C ARG A 202 -5.38 -2.73 -6.18
N GLY A 203 -6.42 -1.96 -5.93
CA GLY A 203 -6.77 -0.86 -6.82
C GLY A 203 -8.02 -0.15 -6.37
N VAL A 204 -8.40 0.84 -7.17
CA VAL A 204 -9.72 1.46 -7.11
C VAL A 204 -10.65 0.77 -8.10
N CYS A 205 -11.96 0.85 -7.85
CA CYS A 205 -12.94 0.14 -8.64
C CYS A 205 -14.19 0.99 -8.91
N PHE A 206 -15.18 0.38 -9.55
CA PHE A 206 -16.46 1.02 -9.85
C PHE A 206 -17.07 1.64 -8.59
N GLY A 207 -17.35 2.95 -8.63
CA GLY A 207 -17.87 3.71 -7.49
C GLY A 207 -16.83 4.54 -6.74
N ASP A 208 -15.53 4.29 -6.95
CA ASP A 208 -14.45 5.16 -6.45
C ASP A 208 -14.27 6.41 -7.31
N SER A 209 -14.88 6.46 -8.50
CA SER A 209 -14.88 7.60 -9.42
C SER A 209 -15.03 8.94 -8.68
N GLY A 210 -14.11 9.88 -8.94
CA GLY A 210 -14.06 11.18 -8.27
C GLY A 210 -13.48 11.18 -6.85
N GLY A 211 -13.11 10.03 -6.29
CA GLY A 211 -12.36 9.89 -5.05
C GLY A 211 -10.94 10.45 -5.15
N PRO A 212 -10.31 10.80 -4.02
CA PRO A 212 -9.02 11.47 -4.03
C PRO A 212 -7.85 10.52 -4.32
N LEU A 213 -6.82 11.07 -4.96
CA LEU A 213 -5.44 10.62 -4.80
C LEU A 213 -4.79 11.48 -3.72
N LEU A 214 -4.29 10.86 -2.65
CA LEU A 214 -3.68 11.53 -1.50
C LEU A 214 -2.16 11.32 -1.50
N ILE A 215 -1.42 12.39 -1.18
CA ILE A 215 0.04 12.39 -1.07
C ILE A 215 0.49 13.16 0.16
N ILE A 216 1.70 12.89 0.63
CA ILE A 216 2.42 13.77 1.57
C ILE A 216 3.24 14.76 0.76
N ALA A 217 2.84 16.03 0.73
CA ALA A 217 3.56 17.11 0.06
C ALA A 217 4.92 17.38 0.72
N ASP A 218 5.74 18.20 0.08
CA ASP A 218 7.10 18.49 0.56
C ASP A 218 7.11 19.28 1.87
N ASP A 219 6.02 19.97 2.21
CA ASP A 219 5.81 20.63 3.51
C ASP A 219 5.33 19.67 4.62
N GLY A 220 5.17 18.37 4.32
CA GLY A 220 4.71 17.33 5.23
C GLY A 220 3.19 17.23 5.37
N THR A 221 2.41 18.09 4.71
CA THR A 221 0.95 18.04 4.78
C THR A 221 0.35 17.02 3.82
N VAL A 222 -0.77 16.40 4.20
CA VAL A 222 -1.51 15.53 3.27
C VAL A 222 -2.31 16.39 2.29
N ARG A 223 -2.11 16.17 0.98
CA ARG A 223 -2.77 16.91 -0.10
C ARG A 223 -3.59 16.01 -1.01
N VAL A 224 -4.68 16.54 -1.56
CA VAL A 224 -5.41 15.93 -2.69
C VAL A 224 -4.65 16.24 -3.99
N ALA A 225 -3.90 15.25 -4.49
CA ALA A 225 -3.12 15.33 -5.73
C ALA A 225 -3.99 15.23 -7.00
N GLY A 226 -5.15 14.59 -6.91
CA GLY A 226 -6.05 14.42 -8.04
C GLY A 226 -7.36 13.73 -7.68
N VAL A 227 -8.22 13.56 -8.68
CA VAL A 227 -9.50 12.84 -8.56
C VAL A 227 -9.57 11.68 -9.55
N LEU A 228 -10.08 10.53 -9.12
CA LEU A 228 -10.15 9.35 -9.99
C LEU A 228 -11.03 9.62 -11.21
N SER A 229 -10.43 9.58 -12.40
CA SER A 229 -11.13 9.82 -13.67
C SER A 229 -11.52 8.52 -14.35
N ASN A 230 -10.57 7.60 -14.49
CA ASN A 230 -10.80 6.30 -15.11
C ASN A 230 -9.80 5.31 -14.53
N GLY A 231 -10.18 4.04 -14.57
CA GLY A 231 -9.38 2.95 -14.04
C GLY A 231 -9.40 1.73 -14.93
N ASP A 232 -8.61 0.74 -14.54
CA ASP A 232 -8.57 -0.57 -15.19
C ASP A 232 -9.80 -1.41 -14.81
N ASP A 233 -10.42 -2.08 -15.78
CA ASP A 233 -11.63 -2.90 -15.55
C ASP A 233 -11.38 -4.08 -14.59
N THR A 234 -10.12 -4.46 -14.37
CA THR A 234 -9.73 -5.47 -13.38
C THR A 234 -9.76 -4.96 -11.93
N CYS A 235 -9.88 -3.64 -11.73
CA CYS A 235 -9.82 -2.97 -10.43
C CYS A 235 -8.52 -3.20 -9.64
N VAL A 236 -7.47 -3.69 -10.31
CA VAL A 236 -6.14 -3.92 -9.73
C VAL A 236 -5.01 -3.48 -10.68
N GLY A 237 -5.35 -2.70 -11.70
CA GLY A 237 -4.45 -2.30 -12.77
C GLY A 237 -4.06 -0.83 -12.67
N ARG A 238 -4.01 -0.14 -13.82
CA ARG A 238 -3.56 1.26 -13.89
C ARG A 238 -4.73 2.22 -13.83
N ASP A 239 -4.67 3.14 -12.88
CA ASP A 239 -5.74 4.10 -12.61
C ASP A 239 -5.27 5.54 -12.78
N ASN A 240 -6.05 6.34 -13.51
CA ASN A 240 -5.72 7.70 -13.90
C ASN A 240 -6.52 8.73 -13.09
N PHE A 241 -5.80 9.60 -12.40
CA PHE A 241 -6.35 10.67 -11.59
C PHE A 241 -6.14 12.02 -12.27
N THR A 242 -7.23 12.76 -12.52
CA THR A 242 -7.13 14.13 -13.03
C THR A 242 -6.39 14.99 -12.00
N ARG A 243 -5.25 15.54 -12.41
CA ARG A 243 -4.31 16.28 -11.55
C ARG A 243 -4.91 17.55 -10.97
N ALA A 244 -4.98 17.66 -9.64
CA ALA A 244 -5.49 18.87 -8.97
C ALA A 244 -4.55 20.07 -9.19
N ASP A 245 -3.24 19.84 -9.22
CA ASP A 245 -2.24 20.89 -9.38
C ASP A 245 -2.27 21.56 -10.77
N SER A 246 -2.63 20.81 -11.82
CA SER A 246 -2.86 21.33 -13.17
C SER A 246 -4.06 22.30 -13.24
N TYR A 247 -5.01 22.19 -12.32
CA TYR A 247 -6.24 23.00 -12.28
C TYR A 247 -6.35 23.87 -11.02
N ARG A 248 -5.27 24.05 -10.26
CA ARG A 248 -5.26 24.78 -8.98
C ARG A 248 -5.83 26.20 -9.09
N ASP A 249 -5.55 26.94 -10.17
CA ASP A 249 -6.07 28.30 -10.36
C ASP A 249 -7.59 28.30 -10.56
N TRP A 250 -8.10 27.29 -11.25
CA TRP A 250 -9.54 27.10 -11.41
C TRP A 250 -10.18 26.68 -10.09
N ILE A 251 -9.55 25.80 -9.31
CA ILE A 251 -10.03 25.41 -7.98
C ILE A 251 -10.07 26.64 -7.04
N ALA A 252 -8.97 27.38 -6.97
CA ALA A 252 -8.82 28.57 -6.12
C ALA A 252 -9.86 29.65 -6.41
N LYS A 253 -10.27 29.81 -7.68
CA LYS A 253 -11.33 30.76 -8.08
C LYS A 253 -12.65 30.52 -7.33
N TYR A 254 -12.98 29.29 -6.99
CA TYR A 254 -14.24 28.93 -6.32
C TYR A 254 -14.03 28.61 -4.84
N ALA A 255 -13.08 27.72 -4.53
CA ALA A 255 -12.86 27.19 -3.19
C ALA A 255 -11.87 28.03 -2.35
N GLY A 256 -11.15 28.96 -2.98
CA GLY A 256 -10.07 29.71 -2.35
C GLY A 256 -8.75 28.93 -2.29
N GLU A 257 -7.72 29.55 -1.71
CA GLU A 257 -6.42 28.91 -1.49
C GLU A 257 -6.55 27.72 -0.52
N PRO A 258 -5.71 26.68 -0.66
CA PRO A 258 -5.73 25.52 0.24
C PRO A 258 -5.58 25.95 1.70
N GLN A 259 -6.49 25.47 2.53
CA GLN A 259 -6.46 25.76 3.96
C GLN A 259 -5.55 24.74 4.64
N LEU A 260 -4.27 25.08 4.75
CA LEU A 260 -3.31 24.30 5.54
C LEU A 260 -3.63 24.54 7.02
N GLY A 261 -4.13 23.51 7.71
CA GLY A 261 -4.25 23.54 9.16
C GLY A 261 -2.88 23.83 9.80
N GLU A 262 -2.84 24.30 11.05
CA GLU A 262 -1.59 24.55 11.78
C GLU A 262 -0.79 23.25 11.95
N GLY A 263 -0.02 22.87 10.92
CA GLY A 263 0.82 21.69 10.83
C GLY A 263 0.09 20.43 11.25
N ASP A 264 -0.66 19.82 10.32
CA ASP A 264 -1.17 18.45 10.31
C ASP A 264 -0.53 17.59 11.43
N GLN A 265 -1.08 17.67 12.66
CA GLN A 265 -0.47 17.09 13.88
C GLN A 265 -0.61 15.56 13.92
N SER A 266 -1.04 14.98 12.81
CA SER A 266 -1.19 13.56 12.68
C SER A 266 0.13 12.96 12.24
N CYS A 267 0.83 12.41 13.22
CA CYS A 267 1.72 11.28 13.01
C CYS A 267 0.97 9.94 13.11
N VAL A 268 -0.37 9.96 12.97
CA VAL A 268 -1.17 8.73 13.04
C VAL A 268 -0.67 7.82 11.93
N GLN A 269 -0.32 6.58 12.26
CA GLN A 269 0.30 5.58 11.36
C GLN A 269 1.75 5.86 10.90
N LEU A 270 2.24 7.10 10.93
CA LEU A 270 3.64 7.44 10.65
C LEU A 270 4.46 7.51 11.96
N GLY A 271 5.30 6.50 12.21
CA GLY A 271 6.16 6.45 13.40
C GLY A 271 7.42 7.34 13.33
N ARG A 272 8.13 7.46 14.46
CA ARG A 272 9.45 8.12 14.52
C ARG A 272 10.53 7.44 13.66
N VAL A 273 10.33 6.14 13.43
CA VAL A 273 11.16 5.33 12.54
C VAL A 273 11.11 5.89 11.11
N GLY A 274 9.94 6.33 10.65
CA GLY A 274 9.75 6.80 9.28
C GLY A 274 9.93 5.71 8.23
N ARG A 275 10.05 6.12 6.98
CA ARG A 275 10.26 5.27 5.79
C ARG A 275 10.95 6.06 4.69
N CYS A 276 11.38 5.35 3.65
CA CYS A 276 11.85 5.94 2.40
C CYS A 276 10.77 5.93 1.33
N GLU A 277 10.67 7.03 0.59
CA GLU A 277 9.86 7.19 -0.60
C GLU A 277 10.80 7.59 -1.73
N THR A 278 11.39 6.61 -2.41
CA THR A 278 12.48 6.82 -3.38
C THR A 278 13.68 7.55 -2.73
N GLU A 279 14.04 8.74 -3.19
CA GLU A 279 15.12 9.57 -2.65
C GLU A 279 14.68 10.49 -1.50
N ARG A 280 13.48 10.29 -0.95
CA ARG A 280 12.91 11.13 0.13
C ARG A 280 12.70 10.33 1.41
N ALA A 281 13.20 10.85 2.54
CA ALA A 281 12.88 10.33 3.86
C ALA A 281 11.61 11.01 4.39
N VAL A 282 10.69 10.22 4.97
CA VAL A 282 9.47 10.71 5.60
C VAL A 282 9.33 10.10 6.98
N TRP A 283 9.17 10.92 8.02
CA TRP A 283 9.08 10.42 9.41
C TRP A 283 8.26 11.35 10.29
N CYS A 284 7.82 10.85 11.46
CA CYS A 284 7.27 11.71 12.48
C CYS A 284 8.36 12.30 13.38
N GLY A 285 8.51 13.62 13.37
CA GLY A 285 9.41 14.37 14.23
C GLY A 285 8.70 15.56 14.86
N ASN A 286 8.84 15.73 16.17
CA ASN A 286 8.17 16.81 16.93
C ASN A 286 6.65 16.87 16.69
N GLU A 287 6.00 15.70 16.67
CA GLU A 287 4.53 15.55 16.47
C GLU A 287 4.04 16.09 15.12
N ARG A 288 4.94 16.18 14.14
CA ARG A 288 4.63 16.56 12.77
C ARG A 288 5.31 15.62 11.79
N VAL A 289 4.67 15.42 10.66
CA VAL A 289 5.32 14.80 9.50
C VAL A 289 6.51 15.66 9.08
N GLN A 290 7.66 15.02 8.94
CA GLN A 290 8.89 15.59 8.45
C GLN A 290 9.22 14.90 7.12
N THR A 291 9.76 15.68 6.20
CA THR A 291 10.15 15.27 4.86
C THR A 291 11.55 15.79 4.61
N GLU A 292 12.40 14.98 3.98
CA GLU A 292 13.73 15.39 3.54
C GLU A 292 14.07 14.71 2.21
N VAL A 293 14.26 15.50 1.16
CA VAL A 293 14.78 15.01 -0.12
C VAL A 293 16.29 14.90 -0.02
N CYS A 294 16.83 13.70 -0.24
CA CYS A 294 18.24 13.43 -0.06
C CYS A 294 19.08 14.08 -1.16
N ALA A 295 20.14 14.77 -0.74
CA ALA A 295 21.04 15.47 -1.65
C ALA A 295 21.87 14.49 -2.51
N ALA A 296 22.42 14.98 -3.62
CA ALA A 296 23.29 14.19 -4.46
C ALA A 296 24.46 13.56 -3.68
N GLY A 297 24.64 12.24 -3.81
CA GLY A 297 25.64 11.47 -3.07
C GLY A 297 25.19 10.96 -1.69
N THR A 298 23.93 11.23 -1.32
CA THR A 298 23.24 10.62 -0.18
C THR A 298 22.06 9.79 -0.69
N ALA A 299 21.56 8.88 0.13
CA ALA A 299 20.37 8.09 -0.16
C ALA A 299 19.44 8.11 1.04
N CYS A 300 18.14 7.94 0.82
CA CYS A 300 17.25 7.64 1.93
C CYS A 300 17.55 6.22 2.41
N GLY A 301 17.92 6.06 3.68
CA GLY A 301 18.25 4.76 4.25
C GLY A 301 18.26 4.81 5.78
N TRP A 302 18.57 3.68 6.40
CA TRP A 302 18.55 3.57 7.86
C TRP A 302 19.70 4.34 8.52
N ASP A 303 19.37 5.32 9.36
CA ASP A 303 20.32 6.00 10.25
C ASP A 303 20.26 5.39 11.65
N ALA A 304 21.38 4.79 12.09
CA ALA A 304 21.48 4.14 13.40
C ALA A 304 21.53 5.13 14.57
N GLY A 305 21.94 6.39 14.34
CA GLY A 305 21.95 7.45 15.34
C GLY A 305 20.54 7.95 15.65
N ASP A 306 19.70 8.08 14.63
CA ASP A 306 18.29 8.46 14.76
C ASP A 306 17.34 7.28 15.01
N GLY A 307 17.79 6.05 14.75
CA GLY A 307 16.97 4.84 14.88
C GLY A 307 15.80 4.82 13.89
N GLY A 308 16.03 5.29 12.67
CA GLY A 308 15.00 5.43 11.64
C GLY A 308 15.54 5.79 10.27
N PHE A 309 14.66 5.86 9.28
CA PHE A 309 15.00 6.20 7.90
C PHE A 309 15.22 7.70 7.74
N ARG A 310 16.42 8.08 7.28
CA ARG A 310 16.89 9.46 7.06
C ARG A 310 17.74 9.52 5.79
N CYS A 311 18.18 10.71 5.42
CA CYS A 311 19.20 10.84 4.39
C CYS A 311 20.58 10.47 4.94
N ILE A 312 21.12 9.34 4.47
CA ILE A 312 22.42 8.80 4.89
C ILE A 312 23.46 8.98 3.78
N ALA A 313 24.74 9.05 4.18
CA ALA A 313 25.84 9.08 3.22
C ALA A 313 26.07 7.69 2.60
N GLY A 314 26.18 7.62 1.27
CA GLY A 314 26.37 6.37 0.54
C GLY A 314 25.06 5.74 0.03
N GLU A 315 25.14 4.50 -0.42
CA GLU A 315 23.98 3.75 -0.92
C GLU A 315 23.14 3.21 0.24
N ASP A 316 21.81 3.20 0.07
CA ASP A 316 20.91 2.54 1.00
C ASP A 316 21.08 1.01 0.90
N PRO A 317 21.57 0.33 1.95
CA PRO A 317 21.71 -1.12 1.93
C PRO A 317 20.39 -1.83 1.66
N CYS A 318 19.27 -1.21 2.04
CA CYS A 318 17.93 -1.77 1.92
C CYS A 318 17.23 -1.44 0.60
N GLY A 319 17.85 -0.67 -0.30
CA GLY A 319 17.32 -0.39 -1.64
C GLY A 319 15.93 0.24 -1.65
N GLY A 320 15.62 1.10 -0.68
CA GLY A 320 14.34 1.78 -0.51
C GLY A 320 13.27 0.97 0.22
N VAL A 321 13.59 -0.27 0.64
CA VAL A 321 12.67 -1.11 1.41
C VAL A 321 12.79 -0.76 2.89
N ASP A 322 11.68 -0.54 3.57
CA ASP A 322 11.62 -0.25 5.00
C ASP A 322 11.31 -1.51 5.84
N ALA A 323 11.11 -1.35 7.15
CA ALA A 323 10.76 -2.45 8.05
C ALA A 323 9.41 -3.12 7.72
N VAL A 324 8.60 -2.41 6.95
CA VAL A 324 7.32 -2.83 6.44
C VAL A 324 7.58 -3.89 5.36
N GLY A 325 8.32 -3.54 4.32
CA GLY A 325 8.73 -4.50 3.30
C GLY A 325 7.80 -4.61 2.10
N THR A 326 8.26 -5.30 1.06
CA THR A 326 7.59 -5.49 -0.24
C THR A 326 7.68 -6.95 -0.71
N CYS A 327 6.74 -7.37 -1.55
CA CYS A 327 6.79 -8.66 -2.24
C CYS A 327 7.39 -8.48 -3.63
N ASP A 328 8.36 -9.34 -3.99
CA ASP A 328 8.87 -9.52 -5.35
C ASP A 328 8.58 -10.96 -5.78
N GLY A 329 7.44 -11.15 -6.47
CA GLY A 329 6.87 -12.48 -6.69
C GLY A 329 6.60 -13.18 -5.36
N GLU A 330 7.17 -14.37 -5.18
CA GLU A 330 7.06 -15.15 -3.93
C GLU A 330 8.09 -14.73 -2.86
N ILE A 331 8.90 -13.69 -3.10
CA ILE A 331 9.94 -13.27 -2.16
C ILE A 331 9.48 -12.06 -1.34
N ALA A 332 9.27 -12.25 -0.04
CA ALA A 332 9.08 -11.15 0.91
C ALA A 332 10.42 -10.49 1.25
N ARG A 333 10.57 -9.18 1.03
CA ARG A 333 11.75 -8.39 1.41
C ARG A 333 11.39 -7.34 2.45
N TRP A 334 12.23 -7.10 3.43
CA TRP A 334 12.06 -6.02 4.41
C TRP A 334 13.42 -5.57 4.96
N CYS A 335 13.46 -4.41 5.59
CA CYS A 335 14.67 -3.86 6.19
C CYS A 335 14.55 -3.84 7.70
N ASP A 336 15.30 -4.71 8.38
CA ASP A 336 15.36 -4.72 9.84
C ASP A 336 16.54 -3.88 10.31
N ASN A 337 16.25 -2.65 10.75
CA ASN A 337 17.26 -1.71 11.27
C ASN A 337 18.47 -1.51 10.34
N GLY A 338 18.22 -1.32 9.04
CA GLY A 338 19.28 -1.14 8.02
C GLY A 338 19.89 -2.46 7.53
N VAL A 339 19.40 -3.60 7.99
CA VAL A 339 19.82 -4.92 7.52
C VAL A 339 18.75 -5.48 6.58
N PRO A 340 19.05 -5.63 5.28
CA PRO A 340 18.14 -6.24 4.33
C PRO A 340 17.83 -7.67 4.74
N GLN A 341 16.56 -8.01 4.75
CA GLN A 341 16.04 -9.35 4.95
C GLN A 341 15.24 -9.76 3.71
N ALA A 342 15.27 -11.04 3.41
CA ALA A 342 14.46 -11.64 2.37
C ALA A 342 14.04 -13.05 2.78
N ARG A 343 12.85 -13.47 2.35
CA ARG A 343 12.34 -14.82 2.53
C ARG A 343 11.59 -15.25 1.28
N ASP A 344 11.91 -16.44 0.79
CA ASP A 344 11.20 -17.09 -0.30
C ASP A 344 10.00 -17.86 0.27
N CYS A 345 8.79 -17.36 0.02
CA CYS A 345 7.55 -17.94 0.49
C CYS A 345 7.22 -19.25 -0.24
N GLY A 346 7.55 -19.34 -1.54
CA GLY A 346 7.23 -20.48 -2.39
C GLY A 346 7.89 -21.78 -1.92
N VAL A 347 9.14 -21.68 -1.42
CA VAL A 347 9.87 -22.82 -0.85
C VAL A 347 9.16 -23.42 0.38
N CYS A 348 8.30 -22.63 1.05
CA CYS A 348 7.51 -23.05 2.20
C CYS A 348 6.06 -23.43 1.85
N GLY A 349 5.67 -23.43 0.56
CA GLY A 349 4.27 -23.63 0.15
C GLY A 349 3.36 -22.47 0.59
N GLU A 350 3.93 -21.28 0.68
CA GLU A 350 3.27 -20.05 1.07
C GLU A 350 3.34 -19.05 -0.09
N ILE A 351 2.44 -18.07 -0.08
CA ILE A 351 2.49 -16.95 -1.02
C ILE A 351 2.93 -15.68 -0.29
N CYS A 352 3.70 -14.84 -0.97
CA CYS A 352 4.01 -13.51 -0.46
C CYS A 352 2.79 -12.61 -0.69
N LEU A 353 2.27 -12.02 0.39
CA LEU A 353 1.23 -11.00 0.31
C LEU A 353 1.68 -9.73 1.05
N PRO A 354 1.39 -8.55 0.49
CA PRO A 354 1.47 -7.31 1.24
C PRO A 354 0.36 -7.27 2.33
N SER A 355 0.65 -6.61 3.45
CA SER A 355 -0.13 -6.55 4.67
C SER A 355 -1.52 -5.97 4.50
N VAL A 356 -2.43 -6.47 5.34
CA VAL A 356 -3.81 -6.04 5.49
C VAL A 356 -4.00 -4.71 6.23
N ASN A 357 -2.98 -4.21 6.93
CA ASN A 357 -3.00 -2.85 7.51
C ASN A 357 -2.20 -1.87 6.65
N GLY A 358 -1.83 -2.29 5.43
CA GLY A 358 -0.89 -1.59 4.55
C GLY A 358 0.50 -1.39 5.15
N VAL A 359 0.85 -2.24 6.12
CA VAL A 359 2.19 -2.29 6.70
C VAL A 359 2.79 -3.70 6.50
N GLY A 360 3.30 -3.99 5.29
CA GLY A 360 4.45 -4.88 5.11
C GLY A 360 4.34 -6.07 4.17
N ALA A 361 5.40 -6.85 3.97
CA ALA A 361 5.39 -8.08 3.16
C ALA A 361 5.53 -9.34 4.02
N TYR A 362 4.63 -10.30 3.81
CA TYR A 362 4.54 -11.53 4.63
C TYR A 362 4.35 -12.76 3.76
N CYS A 363 4.94 -13.88 4.17
CA CYS A 363 4.55 -15.18 3.63
C CYS A 363 3.39 -15.73 4.44
N VAL A 364 2.31 -16.09 3.77
CA VAL A 364 1.13 -16.70 4.38
C VAL A 364 0.83 -18.05 3.75
N PRO A 365 0.25 -19.01 4.49
CA PRO A 365 -0.15 -20.29 3.93
C PRO A 365 -1.06 -20.11 2.71
N ASP A 366 -0.68 -20.74 1.61
CA ASP A 366 -1.53 -20.82 0.42
C ASP A 366 -2.63 -21.86 0.65
N ASN A 367 -3.70 -21.46 1.32
CA ASN A 367 -4.84 -22.34 1.58
C ASN A 367 -5.63 -22.68 0.30
N CYS A 368 -5.27 -22.07 -0.83
CA CYS A 368 -5.96 -22.21 -2.10
C CYS A 368 -5.14 -22.98 -3.14
N ASN A 369 -3.88 -23.34 -2.85
CA ASN A 369 -2.97 -24.06 -3.76
C ASN A 369 -2.90 -23.40 -5.15
N GLY A 370 -2.76 -22.07 -5.20
CA GLY A 370 -2.67 -21.29 -6.44
C GLY A 370 -4.00 -21.06 -7.16
N LEU A 371 -5.14 -21.41 -6.55
CA LEU A 371 -6.46 -21.07 -7.08
C LEU A 371 -6.83 -19.62 -6.72
N ASP A 372 -7.43 -18.92 -7.68
CA ASP A 372 -8.09 -17.62 -7.49
C ASP A 372 -9.63 -17.80 -7.58
N TYR A 373 -10.37 -16.69 -7.65
CA TYR A 373 -11.82 -16.71 -7.75
C TYR A 373 -12.32 -17.28 -9.09
N LEU A 374 -11.51 -17.22 -10.16
CA LEU A 374 -11.87 -17.79 -11.46
C LEU A 374 -11.89 -19.31 -11.39
N GLY A 375 -11.02 -19.89 -10.55
CA GLY A 375 -10.95 -21.33 -10.33
C GLY A 375 -10.55 -22.11 -11.58
N GLN A 376 -10.77 -23.42 -11.54
CA GLN A 376 -10.47 -24.32 -12.65
C GLN A 376 -11.34 -25.59 -12.59
N CYS A 377 -11.32 -26.38 -13.67
CA CYS A 377 -11.93 -27.71 -13.69
C CYS A 377 -10.92 -28.81 -13.35
N GLU A 378 -11.23 -29.58 -12.31
CA GLU A 378 -10.59 -30.86 -11.99
C GLU A 378 -11.52 -32.00 -12.46
N GLY A 379 -11.56 -32.23 -13.77
CA GLY A 379 -12.58 -33.11 -14.38
C GLY A 379 -13.96 -32.43 -14.39
N ASP A 380 -14.98 -33.10 -13.86
CA ASP A 380 -16.32 -32.53 -13.69
C ASP A 380 -16.51 -31.77 -12.37
N VAL A 381 -15.45 -31.64 -11.55
CA VAL A 381 -15.46 -30.86 -10.32
C VAL A 381 -14.88 -29.47 -10.62
N VAL A 382 -15.64 -28.42 -10.34
CA VAL A 382 -15.10 -27.05 -10.32
C VAL A 382 -14.47 -26.80 -8.96
N VAL A 383 -13.27 -26.22 -8.95
CA VAL A 383 -12.56 -25.79 -7.74
C VAL A 383 -12.18 -24.33 -7.87
N TRP A 384 -12.35 -23.54 -6.82
CA TRP A 384 -12.02 -22.12 -6.82
C TRP A 384 -11.63 -21.64 -5.42
N CYS A 385 -11.00 -20.48 -5.33
CA CYS A 385 -10.67 -19.84 -4.07
C CYS A 385 -11.65 -18.70 -3.80
N ASP A 386 -12.33 -18.75 -2.66
CA ASP A 386 -13.17 -17.67 -2.18
C ASP A 386 -12.83 -17.38 -0.72
N ALA A 387 -12.64 -16.10 -0.38
CA ALA A 387 -12.23 -15.66 0.95
C ALA A 387 -11.02 -16.43 1.56
N GLY A 388 -10.08 -16.87 0.71
CA GLY A 388 -8.90 -17.64 1.13
C GLY A 388 -9.23 -19.06 1.60
N GLN A 389 -10.33 -19.63 1.12
CA GLN A 389 -10.72 -21.03 1.28
C GLN A 389 -10.87 -21.68 -0.10
N ARG A 390 -10.25 -22.85 -0.29
CA ARG A 390 -10.52 -23.69 -1.46
C ARG A 390 -11.93 -24.25 -1.35
N LEU A 391 -12.78 -23.87 -2.27
CA LEU A 391 -14.12 -24.40 -2.47
C LEU A 391 -14.13 -25.36 -3.65
N GLU A 392 -15.03 -26.34 -3.61
CA GLU A 392 -15.20 -27.31 -4.68
C GLU A 392 -16.68 -27.65 -4.88
N ARG A 393 -17.05 -28.00 -6.11
CA ARG A 393 -18.40 -28.43 -6.44
C ARG A 393 -18.40 -29.44 -7.59
N ASP A 394 -19.05 -30.57 -7.36
CA ASP A 394 -19.24 -31.64 -8.35
C ASP A 394 -20.37 -31.30 -9.32
N CYS A 395 -20.03 -30.98 -10.58
CA CYS A 395 -21.01 -30.67 -11.60
C CYS A 395 -21.72 -31.92 -12.13
N ALA A 396 -21.06 -33.07 -12.15
CA ALA A 396 -21.66 -34.32 -12.58
C ALA A 396 -22.80 -34.75 -11.65
N ALA A 397 -22.66 -34.51 -10.35
CA ALA A 397 -23.73 -34.72 -9.36
C ALA A 397 -24.99 -33.86 -9.64
N LEU A 398 -24.83 -32.75 -10.36
CA LEU A 398 -25.90 -31.85 -10.79
C LEU A 398 -26.41 -32.14 -12.22
N GLY A 399 -25.83 -33.13 -12.91
CA GLY A 399 -26.13 -33.39 -14.33
C GLY A 399 -25.55 -32.34 -15.29
N GLN A 400 -24.54 -31.60 -14.83
CA GLN A 400 -23.88 -30.50 -15.52
C GLN A 400 -22.41 -30.83 -15.81
N VAL A 401 -21.74 -29.98 -16.59
CA VAL A 401 -20.29 -30.07 -16.84
C VAL A 401 -19.57 -28.86 -16.27
N CYS A 402 -18.33 -29.05 -15.84
CA CYS A 402 -17.47 -27.93 -15.48
C CYS A 402 -16.97 -27.25 -16.76
N LYS A 403 -17.20 -25.93 -16.88
CA LYS A 403 -16.63 -25.13 -17.96
C LYS A 403 -16.46 -23.67 -17.55
N LEU A 404 -15.60 -22.95 -18.25
CA LEU A 404 -15.49 -21.50 -18.14
C LEU A 404 -16.81 -20.88 -18.59
N ILE A 405 -17.46 -20.10 -17.72
CA ILE A 405 -18.69 -19.38 -18.06
C ILE A 405 -18.32 -18.11 -18.83
N ASP A 406 -17.52 -17.26 -18.19
CA ASP A 406 -16.89 -16.07 -18.74
C ASP A 406 -15.78 -15.60 -17.79
N GLU A 407 -15.10 -14.52 -18.15
CA GLU A 407 -13.99 -13.94 -17.38
C GLU A 407 -14.44 -13.24 -16.08
N GLN A 408 -15.74 -13.04 -15.86
CA GLN A 408 -16.28 -12.45 -14.63
C GLN A 408 -16.73 -13.51 -13.62
N ILE A 409 -17.29 -14.62 -14.10
CA ILE A 409 -17.83 -15.72 -13.28
C ILE A 409 -16.77 -16.81 -13.06
N GLY A 410 -15.82 -16.96 -13.98
CA GLY A 410 -14.83 -18.03 -13.94
C GLY A 410 -15.40 -19.39 -14.35
N PHE A 411 -14.71 -20.46 -13.93
CA PHE A 411 -15.17 -21.83 -14.12
C PHE A 411 -16.34 -22.11 -13.20
N TYR A 412 -17.39 -22.74 -13.73
CA TYR A 412 -18.57 -23.11 -12.94
C TYR A 412 -19.30 -24.31 -13.56
N CYS A 413 -20.34 -24.79 -12.86
CA CYS A 413 -21.20 -25.84 -13.38
C CYS A 413 -22.24 -25.23 -14.30
N ALA A 414 -22.30 -25.73 -15.53
CA ALA A 414 -23.27 -25.33 -16.52
C ALA A 414 -23.76 -26.53 -17.32
N ASP A 415 -24.90 -26.35 -17.99
CA ASP A 415 -25.43 -27.37 -18.88
C ASP A 415 -24.41 -27.68 -19.98
N PRO A 416 -24.30 -28.94 -20.45
CA PRO A 416 -23.31 -29.39 -21.43
C PRO A 416 -23.11 -28.44 -22.62
#